data_AF-A0A973SAV4-F1
#
_entry.id   AF-A0A973SAV4-F1
#
_cell.length_a   1.000
_cell.length_b   1.000
_cell.length_c   1.000
_cell.angle_alpha   90.00
_cell.angle_beta   90.00
_cell.angle_gamma   90.00
#
_symmetry.space_group_name_H-M   'P 1'
#
loop_
_entity.id
_entity.type
_entity.pdbx_description
1 polymer ?
#
loop_
_entity_poly.entity_id
_entity_poly.type
_entity_poly.pdbx_seq_one_letter_code
_entity_poly.pdbx_strand_id
1 'polypeptide(L)'
;MFRKLPLKTNYSSEADNLYEDFFLPALSESVSYRRAVGFFSLGVLLNAPAAMSQIVQTGGQVQLIFGKLVSPDDFEAIQQGTMQPFGDAELPPFQDIIERNAQSLLEYRIRLLAWLFAAGRLEMKVAIRPNGLFHQKIGLLED
;
A
#
# COMPACT_ATOMS: atom_id res chain seq x y z
N MET A 1 19.40 4.53 -2.35
CA MET A 1 19.01 4.13 -3.72
C MET A 1 18.27 5.22 -4.54
N PHE A 2 17.40 6.06 -3.98
CA PHE A 2 16.57 7.06 -4.66
C PHE A 2 17.34 8.07 -5.51
N ARG A 3 18.54 8.49 -5.11
CA ARG A 3 19.38 9.40 -5.91
C ARG A 3 19.76 8.85 -7.27
N LYS A 4 19.62 7.53 -7.49
CA LYS A 4 19.88 6.86 -8.77
C LYS A 4 18.62 6.68 -9.60
N LEU A 5 17.44 6.89 -9.02
CA LEU A 5 16.17 6.80 -9.72
C LEU A 5 15.91 8.09 -10.53
N PRO A 6 15.25 8.00 -11.70
CA PRO A 6 14.89 9.17 -12.51
C PRO A 6 13.68 9.92 -11.94
N LEU A 7 13.72 10.26 -10.65
CA LEU A 7 12.61 10.93 -9.96
C LEU A 7 12.57 12.43 -10.30
N LYS A 8 11.38 12.94 -10.59
CA LYS A 8 11.12 14.37 -10.76
C LYS A 8 10.94 15.05 -9.41
N THR A 9 11.21 16.35 -9.36
CA THR A 9 10.94 17.18 -8.17
C THR A 9 9.45 17.34 -7.89
N ASN A 10 8.62 17.21 -8.92
CA ASN A 10 7.17 17.34 -8.87
C ASN A 10 6.53 16.44 -9.92
N TYR A 11 5.32 15.98 -9.61
CA TYR A 11 4.49 15.18 -10.50
C TYR A 11 3.06 15.73 -10.48
N SER A 12 2.35 15.60 -11.59
CA SER A 12 0.93 15.93 -11.72
C SER A 12 0.19 14.79 -12.41
N SER A 13 -0.98 14.42 -11.91
CA SER A 13 -1.83 13.42 -12.56
C SER A 13 -2.35 13.85 -13.95
N GLU A 14 -2.22 15.12 -14.31
CA GLU A 14 -2.60 15.63 -15.63
C GLU A 14 -1.53 15.36 -16.70
N ALA A 15 -0.27 15.19 -16.29
CA ALA A 15 0.88 15.12 -17.19
C ALA A 15 1.73 13.85 -17.02
N ASP A 16 1.65 13.21 -15.85
CA ASP A 16 2.50 12.09 -15.46
C ASP A 16 1.67 10.85 -15.14
N ASN A 17 2.26 9.68 -15.39
CA ASN A 17 1.74 8.45 -14.84
C ASN A 17 2.31 8.28 -13.42
N LEU A 18 1.60 8.79 -12.41
CA LEU A 18 2.06 8.76 -11.02
C LEU A 18 2.45 7.34 -10.53
N TYR A 19 1.80 6.31 -11.07
CA TYR A 19 2.13 4.95 -10.71
C TYR A 19 3.49 4.53 -11.29
N GLU A 20 3.65 4.61 -12.60
CA GLU A 20 4.87 4.15 -13.29
C GLU A 20 6.06 5.08 -13.03
N ASP A 21 5.83 6.38 -12.98
CA ASP A 21 6.89 7.40 -12.95
C ASP A 21 7.37 7.74 -11.52
N PHE A 22 6.58 7.42 -10.49
CA PHE A 22 6.89 7.75 -9.10
C PHE A 22 6.70 6.57 -8.15
N PHE A 23 5.46 6.07 -7.98
CA PHE A 23 5.17 5.10 -6.93
C PHE A 23 5.91 3.78 -7.14
N LEU A 24 5.90 3.24 -8.36
CA LEU A 24 6.56 1.99 -8.68
C LEU A 24 8.08 2.05 -8.42
N PRO A 25 8.85 2.97 -9.03
CA PRO A 25 10.29 3.02 -8.80
C PRO A 25 10.64 3.41 -7.35
N ALA A 26 9.94 4.37 -6.75
CA ALA A 26 10.29 4.84 -5.41
C ALA A 26 9.95 3.80 -4.33
N LEU A 27 8.77 3.19 -4.35
CA LEU A 27 8.43 2.15 -3.37
C LEU A 27 9.28 0.88 -3.58
N SER A 28 9.68 0.57 -4.83
CA SER A 28 10.53 -0.60 -5.09
C SER A 28 11.90 -0.54 -4.41
N GLU A 29 12.45 0.66 -4.24
CA GLU A 29 13.72 0.89 -3.55
C GLU A 29 13.53 1.32 -2.08
N SER A 30 12.29 1.35 -1.57
CA SER A 30 12.02 1.82 -0.22
C SER A 30 12.21 0.71 0.82
N VAL A 31 12.83 1.06 1.95
CA VAL A 31 12.83 0.27 3.20
C VAL A 31 11.71 0.70 4.15
N SER A 32 11.12 1.88 3.97
CA SER A 32 9.97 2.33 4.75
C SER A 32 9.03 3.20 3.93
N TYR A 33 7.72 2.96 4.09
CA TYR A 33 6.66 3.80 3.55
C TYR A 33 5.67 4.20 4.65
N ARG A 34 5.57 5.50 4.92
CA ARG A 34 4.67 6.08 5.90
C ARG A 34 3.65 6.97 5.22
N ARG A 35 2.36 6.77 5.47
CA ARG A 35 1.28 7.53 4.81
C ARG A 35 0.21 7.99 5.81
N ALA A 36 -0.08 9.28 5.77
CA ALA A 36 -1.21 9.90 6.44
C ALA A 36 -2.26 10.33 5.42
N VAL A 37 -3.49 9.83 5.55
CA VAL A 37 -4.63 10.15 4.67
C VAL A 37 -5.88 10.47 5.48
N GLY A 38 -6.77 11.31 4.96
CA GLY A 38 -8.03 11.56 5.65
C GLY A 38 -8.98 10.36 5.61
N PHE A 39 -9.12 9.77 4.43
CA PHE A 39 -10.02 8.68 4.14
C PHE A 39 -9.20 7.47 3.69
N PHE A 40 -9.45 6.32 4.31
CA PHE A 40 -8.85 5.05 3.91
C PHE A 40 -9.88 4.17 3.22
N SER A 41 -9.56 3.76 2.00
CA SER A 41 -10.17 2.62 1.34
C SER A 41 -9.07 1.68 0.87
N LEU A 42 -9.43 0.41 0.66
CA LEU A 42 -8.54 -0.56 0.03
C LEU A 42 -7.93 0.01 -1.26
N GLY A 43 -8.73 0.60 -2.14
CA GLY A 43 -8.26 1.15 -3.42
C GLY A 43 -7.05 2.10 -3.32
N VAL A 44 -6.96 2.92 -2.27
CA VAL A 44 -5.87 3.90 -2.10
C VAL A 44 -4.52 3.24 -1.82
N LEU A 45 -4.52 2.13 -1.06
CA LEU A 45 -3.30 1.39 -0.79
C LEU A 45 -2.82 0.58 -2.00
N LEU A 46 -3.79 0.23 -2.86
CA LEU A 46 -3.64 -0.79 -3.88
C LEU A 46 -3.51 -0.19 -5.28
N ASN A 47 -3.28 1.13 -5.35
CA ASN A 47 -2.84 1.82 -6.56
C ASN A 47 -1.35 1.58 -6.86
N ALA A 48 -0.62 0.89 -5.97
CA ALA A 48 0.75 0.44 -6.25
C ALA A 48 1.11 -0.92 -5.64
N PRO A 49 0.36 -2.01 -5.89
CA PRO A 49 0.56 -3.25 -5.16
C PRO A 49 1.85 -3.99 -5.58
N ALA A 50 2.36 -3.78 -6.81
CA ALA A 50 3.73 -4.20 -7.19
C ALA A 50 4.75 -3.62 -6.24
N ALA A 51 4.63 -2.32 -6.06
CA ALA A 51 5.58 -1.53 -5.33
C ALA A 51 5.51 -1.85 -3.82
N MET A 52 4.31 -2.20 -3.32
CA MET A 52 4.15 -2.71 -1.95
C MET A 52 4.76 -4.10 -1.76
N SER A 53 4.62 -5.01 -2.73
CA SER A 53 5.26 -6.34 -2.66
C SER A 53 6.79 -6.24 -2.64
N GLN A 54 7.36 -5.22 -3.27
CA GLN A 54 8.81 -5.04 -3.31
C GLN A 54 9.35 -4.56 -1.95
N ILE A 55 8.70 -3.57 -1.31
CA ILE A 55 9.00 -3.17 0.08
C ILE A 55 8.96 -4.38 1.01
N VAL A 56 8.01 -5.28 0.78
CA VAL A 56 7.88 -6.52 1.54
C VAL A 56 9.09 -7.44 1.33
N GLN A 57 9.45 -7.71 0.07
CA GLN A 57 10.54 -8.62 -0.28
C GLN A 57 11.89 -8.12 0.24
N THR A 58 12.08 -6.81 0.32
CA THR A 58 13.30 -6.20 0.89
C THR A 58 13.28 -6.12 2.41
N GLY A 59 12.21 -6.59 3.07
CA GLY A 59 12.07 -6.55 4.52
C GLY A 59 11.78 -5.15 5.07
N GLY A 60 11.18 -4.28 4.29
CA GLY A 60 10.73 -2.95 4.70
C GLY A 60 9.46 -2.93 5.55
N GLN A 61 9.01 -1.74 5.91
CA GLN A 61 7.80 -1.51 6.72
C GLN A 61 6.84 -0.52 6.07
N VAL A 62 5.54 -0.77 6.26
CA VAL A 62 4.45 0.09 5.80
C VAL A 62 3.67 0.58 7.03
N GLN A 63 3.49 1.89 7.16
CA GLN A 63 2.75 2.48 8.28
C GLN A 63 1.71 3.47 7.78
N LEU A 64 0.47 3.30 8.21
CA LEU A 64 -0.67 4.08 7.77
C LEU A 64 -1.37 4.74 8.94
N ILE A 65 -1.68 6.02 8.77
CA ILE A 65 -2.54 6.78 9.66
C ILE A 65 -3.73 7.29 8.85
N PHE A 66 -4.94 6.99 9.29
CA PHE A 66 -6.15 7.46 8.61
C PHE A 66 -7.23 8.00 9.55
N GLY A 67 -7.98 8.99 9.09
CA GLY A 67 -9.02 9.65 9.89
C GLY A 67 -10.33 8.88 9.93
N LYS A 68 -10.81 8.45 8.76
CA LYS A 68 -12.08 7.74 8.60
C LYS A 68 -11.92 6.56 7.66
N LEU A 69 -12.52 5.43 8.04
CA LEU A 69 -12.73 4.30 7.15
C LEU A 69 -13.82 4.66 6.13
N VAL A 70 -13.54 4.45 4.85
CA VAL A 70 -14.50 4.71 3.78
C VAL A 70 -15.54 3.60 3.69
N SER A 71 -15.15 2.36 3.98
CA SER A 71 -16.03 1.19 3.93
C SER A 71 -15.77 0.28 5.13
N PRO A 72 -16.80 -0.08 5.93
CA PRO A 72 -16.71 -1.17 6.90
C PRO A 72 -16.35 -2.51 6.23
N ASP A 73 -16.87 -2.75 5.02
CA ASP A 73 -16.63 -3.96 4.23
C ASP A 73 -15.14 -4.13 3.90
N ASP A 74 -14.41 -3.02 3.70
CA ASP A 74 -12.95 -3.05 3.47
C ASP A 74 -12.22 -3.61 4.70
N PHE A 75 -12.69 -3.29 5.91
CA PHE A 75 -12.08 -3.79 7.15
C PHE A 75 -12.45 -5.24 7.41
N GLU A 76 -13.71 -5.62 7.20
CA GLU A 76 -14.12 -7.03 7.26
C GLU A 76 -13.34 -7.87 6.26
N ALA A 77 -13.13 -7.38 5.04
CA ALA A 77 -12.33 -8.05 4.05
C ALA A 77 -10.87 -8.24 4.50
N ILE A 78 -10.23 -7.20 5.02
CA ILE A 78 -8.87 -7.32 5.60
C ILE A 78 -8.87 -8.33 6.75
N GLN A 79 -9.84 -8.25 7.65
CA GLN A 79 -9.96 -9.15 8.80
C GLN A 79 -10.15 -10.61 8.36
N GLN A 80 -11.02 -10.89 7.40
CA GLN A 80 -11.19 -12.23 6.84
C GLN A 80 -9.94 -12.71 6.11
N GLY A 81 -9.28 -11.83 5.34
CA GLY A 81 -8.00 -12.13 4.72
C GLY A 81 -6.94 -12.53 5.75
N THR A 82 -6.92 -11.90 6.94
CA THR A 82 -5.98 -12.27 8.01
C THR A 82 -6.23 -13.65 8.62
N MET A 83 -7.42 -14.25 8.38
CA MET A 83 -7.69 -15.64 8.78
C MET A 83 -7.09 -16.67 7.80
N GLN A 84 -6.76 -16.25 6.58
CA GLN A 84 -6.10 -17.07 5.55
C GLN A 84 -4.97 -16.28 4.87
N PRO A 85 -3.92 -15.87 5.62
CA PRO A 85 -2.79 -15.19 5.02
C PRO A 85 -2.12 -16.15 4.03
N PHE A 86 -1.48 -15.60 2.99
CA PHE A 86 -0.58 -16.39 2.15
C PHE A 86 0.48 -17.08 3.04
N GLY A 87 0.86 -18.32 2.72
CA GLY A 87 2.08 -18.89 3.28
C GLY A 87 3.33 -18.16 2.76
N ASP A 88 4.47 -18.26 3.46
CA ASP A 88 5.74 -17.65 2.99
C ASP A 88 6.18 -18.18 1.62
N ALA A 89 5.84 -19.45 1.30
CA ALA A 89 6.09 -20.08 0.00
C ALA A 89 5.04 -19.73 -1.07
N GLU A 90 4.01 -18.98 -0.70
CA GLU A 90 2.78 -18.77 -1.46
C GLU A 90 2.64 -17.37 -2.03
N LEU A 91 3.57 -16.46 -1.71
CA LEU A 91 3.64 -15.12 -2.30
C LEU A 91 4.20 -15.23 -3.74
N PRO A 92 3.36 -15.17 -4.79
CA PRO A 92 3.86 -15.16 -6.15
C PRO A 92 4.48 -13.77 -6.43
N PRO A 93 5.45 -13.66 -7.36
CA PRO A 93 5.88 -12.38 -7.88
C PRO A 93 4.66 -11.59 -8.36
N PHE A 94 4.54 -10.32 -7.96
CA PHE A 94 3.37 -9.51 -8.26
C PHE A 94 3.04 -9.45 -9.76
N GLN A 95 4.07 -9.49 -10.61
CA GLN A 95 3.95 -9.46 -12.07
C GLN A 95 3.16 -10.67 -12.61
N ASP A 96 3.36 -11.87 -12.04
CA ASP A 96 2.67 -13.10 -12.46
C ASP A 96 1.16 -13.08 -12.17
N ILE A 97 0.72 -12.18 -11.28
CA ILE A 97 -0.65 -12.13 -10.75
C ILE A 97 -1.49 -11.11 -11.50
N ILE A 98 -0.92 -9.94 -11.85
CA ILE A 98 -1.59 -8.93 -12.69
C ILE A 98 -1.98 -9.53 -14.04
N GLU A 99 -1.09 -10.31 -14.65
CA GLU A 99 -1.33 -10.85 -15.99
C GLU A 99 -2.46 -11.89 -16.04
N ARG A 100 -2.76 -12.54 -14.90
CA ARG A 100 -3.66 -13.70 -14.88
C ARG A 100 -5.09 -13.39 -14.42
N ASN A 101 -5.33 -12.29 -13.69
CA ASN A 101 -6.65 -12.09 -13.07
C ASN A 101 -7.05 -10.63 -12.82
N ALA A 102 -7.83 -10.04 -13.74
CA ALA A 102 -8.44 -8.72 -13.52
C ALA A 102 -9.61 -8.75 -12.49
N GLN A 103 -10.37 -9.85 -12.42
CA GLN A 103 -11.48 -10.01 -11.46
C GLN A 103 -11.04 -10.44 -10.05
N SER A 104 -9.86 -11.06 -9.89
CA SER A 104 -9.33 -11.44 -8.56
C SER A 104 -8.47 -10.37 -7.90
N LEU A 105 -8.28 -9.21 -8.55
CA LEU A 105 -7.36 -8.19 -8.09
C LEU A 105 -7.73 -7.68 -6.69
N LEU A 106 -9.03 -7.49 -6.39
CA LEU A 106 -9.49 -7.09 -5.05
C LEU A 106 -9.16 -8.16 -3.99
N GLU A 107 -9.47 -9.43 -4.27
CA GLU A 107 -9.18 -10.55 -3.37
C GLU A 107 -7.67 -10.67 -3.11
N TYR A 108 -6.84 -10.62 -4.16
CA TYR A 108 -5.40 -10.64 -4.02
C TYR A 108 -4.90 -9.49 -3.15
N ARG A 109 -5.41 -8.29 -3.39
CA ARG A 109 -5.02 -7.11 -2.63
C ARG A 109 -5.38 -7.22 -1.14
N ILE A 110 -6.55 -7.79 -0.83
CA ILE A 110 -6.97 -8.11 0.54
C ILE A 110 -6.01 -9.12 1.15
N ARG A 111 -5.67 -10.20 0.43
CA ARG A 111 -4.76 -11.24 0.91
C ARG A 111 -3.32 -10.74 1.10
N LEU A 112 -2.85 -9.83 0.25
CA LEU A 112 -1.56 -9.16 0.39
C LEU A 112 -1.53 -8.30 1.66
N LEU A 113 -2.57 -7.51 1.89
CA LEU A 113 -2.75 -6.70 3.10
C LEU A 113 -2.78 -7.57 4.37
N ALA A 114 -3.52 -8.67 4.30
CA ALA A 114 -3.58 -9.64 5.39
C ALA A 114 -2.23 -10.29 5.68
N TRP A 115 -1.50 -10.69 4.64
CA TRP A 115 -0.14 -11.21 4.77
C TRP A 115 0.80 -10.17 5.37
N LEU A 116 0.76 -8.94 4.88
CA LEU A 116 1.52 -7.79 5.38
C LEU A 116 1.30 -7.56 6.87
N PHE A 117 0.04 -7.65 7.30
CA PHE A 117 -0.35 -7.55 8.69
C PHE A 117 0.16 -8.74 9.53
N ALA A 118 -0.04 -9.98 9.05
CA ALA A 118 0.40 -11.20 9.72
C ALA A 118 1.93 -11.28 9.87
N ALA A 119 2.67 -10.80 8.87
CA ALA A 119 4.13 -10.73 8.88
C ALA A 119 4.70 -9.57 9.74
N GLY A 120 3.83 -8.76 10.38
CA GLY A 120 4.25 -7.60 11.18
C GLY A 120 4.88 -6.48 10.36
N ARG A 121 4.59 -6.43 9.06
CA ARG A 121 5.16 -5.48 8.09
C ARG A 121 4.25 -4.30 7.77
N LEU A 122 2.98 -4.38 8.18
CA LEU A 122 2.00 -3.31 8.06
C LEU A 122 1.47 -2.89 9.43
N GLU A 123 1.55 -1.60 9.70
CA GLU A 123 0.95 -0.95 10.86
C GLU A 123 -0.17 -0.01 10.40
N MET A 124 -1.35 -0.12 11.02
CA MET A 124 -2.51 0.70 10.71
C MET A 124 -3.03 1.38 11.97
N LYS A 125 -3.16 2.71 11.93
CA LYS A 125 -3.62 3.54 13.05
C LYS A 125 -4.76 4.46 12.62
N VAL A 126 -5.75 4.60 13.50
CA VAL A 126 -6.87 5.53 13.32
C VAL A 126 -6.57 6.85 14.03
N ALA A 127 -6.59 7.96 13.29
CA ALA A 127 -6.41 9.31 13.82
C ALA A 127 -7.75 9.84 14.39
N ILE A 128 -7.89 9.77 15.71
CA ILE A 128 -9.05 10.31 16.41
C ILE A 128 -8.86 11.81 16.68
N ARG A 129 -9.86 12.61 16.33
CA ARG A 129 -9.88 14.06 16.56
C ARG A 129 -11.11 14.41 17.41
N PRO A 130 -10.96 15.21 18.48
CA PRO A 130 -12.11 15.68 19.25
C PRO A 130 -13.08 16.52 18.41
N ASN A 131 -12.53 17.32 17.48
CA ASN A 131 -13.28 18.18 16.58
C ASN A 131 -12.68 18.15 15.16
N GLY A 132 -13.56 18.17 14.16
CA GLY A 132 -13.18 18.17 12.74
C GLY A 132 -12.61 16.85 12.24
N LEU A 133 -12.32 16.79 10.93
CA LEU A 133 -11.76 15.60 10.29
C LEU A 133 -10.23 15.66 10.26
N PHE A 134 -9.57 14.53 10.52
CA PHE A 134 -8.20 14.34 10.07
C PHE A 134 -8.22 14.25 8.53
N HIS A 135 -7.60 15.20 7.84
CA HIS A 135 -7.63 15.30 6.37
C HIS A 135 -6.24 15.59 5.77
N GLN A 136 -5.19 15.07 6.42
CA GLN A 136 -3.82 15.13 5.92
C GLN A 136 -3.65 14.27 4.66
N LYS A 137 -2.67 14.60 3.82
CA LYS A 137 -2.27 13.85 2.62
C LYS A 137 -0.75 13.86 2.51
N ILE A 138 -0.09 13.18 3.43
CA ILE A 138 1.37 13.22 3.58
C ILE A 138 1.89 11.81 3.38
N GLY A 139 2.89 11.64 2.51
CA GLY A 139 3.62 10.39 2.33
C GLY A 139 5.11 10.61 2.54
N LEU A 140 5.78 9.70 3.24
CA LEU A 140 7.23 9.66 3.41
C LEU A 140 7.74 8.29 2.96
N LEU A 141 8.77 8.30 2.12
CA LEU A 141 9.47 7.12 1.65
C LEU A 141 10.94 7.25 2.06
N GLU A 142 11.58 6.13 2.41
CA GLU A 142 12.97 6.05 2.85
C GLU A 142 13.64 4.83 2.20
N ASP A 143 14.89 4.99 1.76
CA ASP A 143 15.72 4.04 0.99
C ASP A 143 17.10 3.74 1.58
#